data_AF-A0A1T0CME4-F1
#
_entry.id   AF-A0A1T0CME4-F1
#
_cell.length_a   1.000
_cell.length_b   1.000
_cell.length_c   1.000
_cell.angle_alpha   90.00
_cell.angle_beta   90.00
_cell.angle_gamma   90.00
#
_symmetry.space_group_name_H-M   'P 1'
#
loop_
_entity.id
_entity.type
_entity.pdbx_description
1 polymer ?
#
loop_
_entity_poly.entity_id
_entity_poly.type
_entity_poly.pdbx_seq_one_letter_code
_entity_poly.pdbx_strand_id
1 'polypeptide(L)'
;MMKSVKVLAVAVVAMATLSNPAYANTAKYQKIDRVFKKCFREAQASAPANNCIENAVNGYVKLFNKSQKARFQKADKQCIAKHQGIQPDGLPYSDTGYQREAFLLCQYDAVKAIAKRK
;
A
#
# COMPACT_ATOMS: atom_id res chain seq x y z
N MET A 1 -62.00 -0.91 -16.45
CA MET A 1 -61.46 -1.25 -17.79
C MET A 1 -60.70 -0.04 -18.33
N MET A 2 -59.38 -0.14 -18.39
CA MET A 2 -58.52 0.66 -19.28
C MET A 2 -57.15 -0.05 -19.35
N LYS A 3 -56.54 0.06 -20.52
CA LYS A 3 -55.77 -0.97 -21.22
C LYS A 3 -54.31 -1.11 -20.78
N SER A 4 -53.81 -2.32 -20.97
CA SER A 4 -52.41 -2.75 -20.91
C SER A 4 -51.46 -1.90 -21.76
N VAL A 5 -50.26 -1.63 -21.23
CA VAL A 5 -49.02 -1.53 -22.03
C VAL A 5 -47.93 -2.30 -21.28
N LYS A 6 -47.54 -3.44 -21.85
CA LYS A 6 -46.30 -4.16 -21.55
C LYS A 6 -45.11 -3.42 -22.17
N VAL A 7 -43.91 -3.94 -21.93
CA VAL A 7 -42.59 -3.62 -22.51
C VAL A 7 -41.90 -2.38 -21.91
N LEU A 8 -40.62 -2.36 -21.54
CA LEU A 8 -39.47 -3.20 -21.91
C LEU A 8 -38.54 -3.44 -20.71
N ALA A 9 -37.85 -4.58 -20.78
CA ALA A 9 -36.62 -4.87 -20.06
C ALA A 9 -35.59 -3.74 -20.20
N VAL A 10 -34.99 -3.35 -19.08
CA VAL A 10 -33.68 -2.69 -19.04
C VAL A 10 -32.80 -3.55 -18.14
N ALA A 11 -32.43 -4.73 -18.67
CA ALA A 11 -31.22 -5.40 -18.24
C ALA A 11 -30.04 -4.58 -18.80
N VAL A 12 -29.58 -3.57 -18.04
CA VAL A 12 -28.36 -2.83 -18.39
C VAL A 12 -27.29 -3.20 -17.36
N VAL A 13 -26.53 -4.23 -17.74
CA VAL A 13 -25.07 -4.29 -17.62
C VAL A 13 -24.47 -3.67 -16.35
N ALA A 14 -24.48 -4.43 -15.26
CA ALA A 14 -23.59 -4.18 -14.11
C ALA A 14 -22.57 -5.32 -13.94
N MET A 15 -22.05 -5.86 -15.05
CA MET A 15 -20.90 -6.78 -15.03
C MET A 15 -19.87 -6.39 -16.09
N ALA A 16 -19.56 -5.10 -16.19
CA ALA A 16 -18.48 -4.58 -17.03
C ALA A 16 -17.41 -3.85 -16.20
N THR A 17 -17.15 -4.27 -14.96
CA THR A 17 -16.06 -3.70 -14.14
C THR A 17 -14.97 -4.70 -13.72
N LEU A 18 -14.95 -5.92 -14.27
CA LEU A 18 -13.85 -6.86 -14.03
C LEU A 18 -12.60 -6.62 -14.90
N SER A 19 -12.68 -5.72 -15.89
CA SER A 19 -11.55 -5.32 -16.74
C SER A 19 -10.88 -4.02 -16.29
N ASN A 20 -11.14 -3.56 -15.06
CA ASN A 20 -10.37 -2.44 -14.53
C ASN A 20 -9.08 -3.01 -13.90
N PRO A 21 -7.87 -2.65 -14.38
CA PRO A 21 -6.61 -3.05 -13.74
C PRO A 21 -6.54 -2.66 -12.25
N ALA A 22 -7.44 -1.78 -11.80
CA ALA A 22 -7.72 -1.47 -10.41
C ALA A 22 -8.11 -2.69 -9.52
N TYR A 23 -8.69 -3.76 -10.07
CA TYR A 23 -9.05 -4.98 -9.33
C TYR A 23 -7.97 -6.08 -9.37
N ALA A 24 -7.05 -6.04 -10.35
CA ALA A 24 -6.09 -7.11 -10.58
C ALA A 24 -5.13 -7.37 -9.40
N ASN A 25 -4.88 -6.34 -8.58
CA ASN A 25 -3.94 -6.42 -7.46
C ASN A 25 -4.62 -6.28 -6.08
N THR A 26 -5.94 -6.06 -5.99
CA THR A 26 -6.64 -5.85 -4.71
C THR A 26 -6.50 -7.07 -3.78
N ALA A 27 -6.72 -8.28 -4.29
CA ALA A 27 -6.56 -9.51 -3.52
C ALA A 27 -5.10 -9.72 -3.06
N LYS A 28 -4.13 -9.28 -3.87
CA LYS A 28 -2.70 -9.37 -3.55
C LYS A 28 -2.31 -8.38 -2.44
N TYR A 29 -2.81 -7.15 -2.50
CA TYR A 29 -2.62 -6.16 -1.42
C TYR A 29 -3.24 -6.64 -0.09
N GLN A 30 -4.45 -7.20 -0.13
CA GLN A 30 -5.07 -7.79 1.05
C GLN A 30 -4.27 -8.97 1.62
N LYS A 31 -3.64 -9.78 0.76
CA LYS A 31 -2.73 -10.85 1.21
C LYS A 31 -1.50 -10.26 1.92
N ILE A 32 -0.90 -9.20 1.37
CA ILE A 32 0.24 -8.52 1.99
C ILE A 32 -0.14 -7.98 3.37
N ASP A 33 -1.29 -7.31 3.50
CA ASP A 33 -1.76 -6.77 4.79
C ASP A 33 -2.02 -7.86 5.83
N ARG A 34 -2.57 -9.01 5.43
CA ARG A 34 -2.76 -10.15 6.34
C ARG A 34 -1.43 -10.72 6.84
N VAL A 35 -0.47 -10.92 5.93
CA VAL A 35 0.86 -11.42 6.28
C VAL A 35 1.59 -10.42 7.19
N PHE A 36 1.53 -9.13 6.86
CA PHE A 36 2.09 -8.06 7.68
C PHE A 36 1.53 -8.09 9.10
N LYS A 37 0.20 -8.09 9.28
CA LYS A 37 -0.43 -8.11 10.60
C LYS A 37 -0.02 -9.31 11.45
N LYS A 38 0.07 -10.49 10.83
CA LYS A 38 0.52 -11.72 11.52
C LYS A 38 1.97 -11.57 11.98
N CYS A 39 2.87 -11.24 11.04
CA CYS A 39 4.29 -11.04 11.32
C CYS A 39 4.53 -9.96 12.38
N PHE A 40 3.87 -8.80 12.25
CA PHE A 40 4.03 -7.66 13.15
C PHE A 40 3.57 -7.97 14.59
N ARG A 41 2.53 -8.80 14.74
CA ARG A 41 2.07 -9.27 16.05
C ARG A 41 3.05 -10.25 16.68
N GLU A 42 3.60 -11.17 15.90
CA GLU A 42 4.59 -12.16 16.35
C GLU A 42 5.93 -11.48 16.71
N ALA A 43 6.34 -10.49 15.92
CA ALA A 43 7.57 -9.72 16.14
C ALA A 43 7.51 -8.85 17.40
N GLN A 44 6.38 -8.18 17.69
CA GLN A 44 6.20 -7.45 18.95
C GLN A 44 6.41 -8.30 20.21
N ALA A 45 6.29 -9.63 20.10
CA ALA A 45 6.55 -10.56 21.20
C ALA A 45 8.00 -11.05 21.30
N SER A 46 8.88 -10.80 20.30
CA SER A 46 10.17 -11.53 20.21
C SER A 46 11.33 -10.87 19.43
N ALA A 47 11.12 -9.89 18.54
CA ALA A 47 12.17 -9.35 17.64
C ALA A 47 11.78 -7.98 17.05
N PRO A 48 12.72 -7.19 16.46
CA PRO A 48 12.36 -5.91 15.85
C PRO A 48 11.41 -6.11 14.65
N ALA A 49 10.27 -5.44 14.68
CA ALA A 49 9.20 -5.54 13.68
C ALA A 49 9.58 -5.03 12.27
N ASN A 50 10.78 -4.49 12.13
CA ASN A 50 11.37 -3.94 10.90
C ASN A 50 11.26 -4.89 9.70
N ASN A 51 11.62 -6.17 9.86
CA ASN A 51 11.56 -7.13 8.75
C ASN A 51 10.13 -7.37 8.25
N CYS A 52 9.14 -7.31 9.13
CA CYS A 52 7.73 -7.45 8.74
C CYS A 52 7.28 -6.27 7.88
N ILE A 53 7.64 -5.05 8.30
CA ILE A 53 7.27 -3.83 7.61
C ILE A 53 7.97 -3.76 6.24
N GLU A 54 9.27 -4.06 6.19
CA GLU A 54 10.07 -4.02 4.96
C GLU A 54 9.55 -5.03 3.92
N ASN A 55 9.22 -6.26 4.33
CA ASN A 55 8.62 -7.25 3.45
C ASN A 55 7.25 -6.81 2.91
N ALA A 56 6.45 -6.12 3.72
CA ALA A 56 5.17 -5.59 3.29
C ALA A 56 5.35 -4.48 2.24
N VAL A 57 6.22 -3.50 2.50
CA VAL A 57 6.57 -2.42 1.57
C VAL A 57 7.04 -2.99 0.22
N ASN A 58 8.00 -3.92 0.25
CA ASN A 58 8.50 -4.59 -0.95
C ASN A 58 7.41 -5.35 -1.71
N GLY A 59 6.49 -6.00 -0.99
CA GLY A 59 5.33 -6.67 -1.56
C GLY A 59 4.43 -5.72 -2.35
N TYR A 60 4.14 -4.53 -1.80
CA TYR A 60 3.34 -3.51 -2.48
C TYR A 60 4.06 -2.97 -3.73
N VAL A 61 5.33 -2.58 -3.59
CA VAL A 61 6.11 -1.97 -4.69
C VAL A 61 6.28 -2.91 -5.88
N LYS A 62 6.38 -4.23 -5.65
CA LYS A 62 6.41 -5.24 -6.72
C LYS A 62 5.14 -5.25 -7.57
N LEU A 63 4.00 -4.86 -6.99
CA LEU A 63 2.70 -4.82 -7.67
C LEU A 63 2.38 -3.45 -8.29
N PHE A 64 3.20 -2.43 -8.03
CA PHE A 64 3.01 -1.09 -8.56
C PHE A 64 3.34 -1.00 -10.06
N ASN A 65 2.51 -0.27 -10.79
CA ASN A 65 2.83 0.19 -12.13
C ASN A 65 3.87 1.33 -12.10
N LYS A 66 4.35 1.77 -13.27
CA LYS A 66 5.38 2.82 -13.39
C LYS A 66 4.97 4.14 -12.70
N SER A 67 3.71 4.55 -12.83
CA SER A 67 3.19 5.78 -12.21
C SER A 67 3.15 5.67 -10.68
N GLN A 68 2.68 4.55 -10.16
CA GLN A 68 2.66 4.27 -8.72
C GLN A 68 4.08 4.19 -8.12
N LYS A 69 5.04 3.60 -8.85
CA LYS A 69 6.45 3.59 -8.45
C LYS A 69 7.03 5.00 -8.37
N ALA A 70 6.73 5.89 -9.32
CA ALA A 70 7.17 7.28 -9.27
C ALA A 70 6.55 8.04 -8.07
N ARG A 71 5.26 7.82 -7.79
CA ARG A 71 4.59 8.36 -6.58
C ARG A 71 5.25 7.85 -5.31
N PHE A 72 5.60 6.56 -5.28
CA PHE A 72 6.28 5.95 -4.14
C PHE A 72 7.67 6.54 -3.95
N GLN A 73 8.48 6.70 -5.00
CA GLN A 73 9.79 7.35 -4.89
C GLN A 73 9.71 8.77 -4.30
N LYS A 74 8.67 9.54 -4.65
CA LYS A 74 8.47 10.87 -4.06
C LYS A 74 8.11 10.78 -2.57
N ALA A 75 7.21 9.86 -2.19
CA ALA A 75 6.83 9.66 -0.80
C ALA A 75 7.98 9.08 0.03
N ASP A 76 8.79 8.20 -0.55
CA ASP A 76 9.98 7.62 0.06
C ASP A 76 10.99 8.72 0.43
N LYS A 77 11.29 9.64 -0.49
CA LYS A 77 12.10 10.83 -0.19
C LYS A 77 11.54 11.68 0.95
N GLN A 78 10.22 11.75 1.12
CA GLN A 78 9.60 12.45 2.25
C GLN A 78 9.74 11.66 3.56
N CYS A 79 9.61 10.34 3.51
CA CYS A 79 9.85 9.48 4.67
C CYS A 79 11.32 9.51 5.11
N ILE A 80 12.24 9.53 4.13
CA ILE A 80 13.65 9.85 4.34
C ILE A 80 13.73 11.21 5.02
N ALA A 81 13.33 12.33 4.41
CA ALA A 81 13.46 13.65 5.07
C ALA A 81 12.81 13.77 6.47
N LYS A 82 11.75 12.98 6.76
CA LYS A 82 11.03 12.99 8.04
C LYS A 82 11.68 12.14 9.13
N HIS A 83 12.30 11.03 8.77
CA HIS A 83 12.82 10.02 9.73
C HIS A 83 14.32 9.73 9.56
N GLN A 84 14.86 10.10 8.42
CA GLN A 84 16.26 10.27 8.08
C GLN A 84 16.49 11.76 7.86
N GLY A 85 16.85 12.47 8.93
CA GLY A 85 17.92 13.41 8.66
C GLY A 85 19.04 12.59 8.02
N ILE A 86 19.55 13.03 6.88
CA ILE A 86 20.97 13.31 6.91
C ILE A 86 21.00 14.65 7.63
N GLN A 87 21.89 14.84 8.60
CA GLN A 87 22.22 16.21 9.00
C GLN A 87 22.63 16.99 7.72
N PRO A 88 22.57 18.32 7.69
CA PRO A 88 22.99 19.10 6.51
C PRO A 88 24.45 18.84 6.02
N ASP A 89 25.20 17.98 6.72
CA ASP A 89 26.64 17.69 6.59
C ASP A 89 26.99 16.36 5.88
N GLY A 90 26.02 15.49 5.53
CA GLY A 90 26.30 14.24 4.80
C GLY A 90 26.52 12.97 5.65
N LEU A 91 26.41 13.04 6.98
CA LEU A 91 26.61 11.86 7.85
C LEU A 91 25.31 11.06 8.09
N PRO A 92 25.38 9.72 8.22
CA PRO A 92 24.21 8.90 8.49
C PRO A 92 23.74 9.08 9.94
N TYR A 93 22.42 9.18 10.14
CA TYR A 93 21.85 9.11 11.49
C TYR A 93 22.14 7.75 12.13
N SER A 94 22.54 7.79 13.41
CA SER A 94 22.98 6.64 14.19
C SER A 94 21.95 5.51 14.22
N ASP A 95 22.48 4.28 14.22
CA ASP A 95 21.85 2.94 14.16
C ASP A 95 20.89 2.58 15.32
N THR A 96 20.12 3.55 15.83
CA THR A 96 19.09 3.27 16.84
C THR A 96 17.89 2.62 16.16
N GLY A 97 17.60 1.36 16.51
CA GLY A 97 16.55 0.55 15.88
C GLY A 97 15.15 1.21 15.82
N TYR A 98 14.89 2.19 16.69
CA TYR A 98 13.66 2.99 16.73
C TYR A 98 13.48 3.92 15.52
N GLN A 99 14.55 4.55 15.03
CA GLN A 99 14.48 5.44 13.86
C GLN A 99 14.21 4.66 12.57
N ARG A 100 14.78 3.45 12.47
CA ARG A 100 14.53 2.53 11.36
C ARG A 100 13.08 2.07 11.32
N GLU A 101 12.49 1.75 12.47
CA GLU A 101 11.08 1.33 12.54
C GLU A 101 10.13 2.45 12.09
N ALA A 102 10.32 3.67 12.60
CA ALA A 102 9.51 4.82 12.23
C ALA A 102 9.61 5.16 10.72
N PHE A 103 10.81 5.06 10.15
CA PHE A 103 11.04 5.19 8.71
C PHE A 103 10.26 4.14 7.90
N LEU A 104 10.38 2.86 8.28
CA LEU A 104 9.70 1.76 7.59
C LEU A 104 8.17 1.88 7.71
N LEU A 105 7.65 2.30 8.86
CA LEU A 105 6.22 2.56 9.04
C LEU A 105 5.73 3.69 8.12
N CYS A 106 6.52 4.76 7.98
CA CYS A 106 6.22 5.82 7.02
C CYS A 106 6.13 5.29 5.58
N GLN A 107 7.09 4.45 5.17
CA GLN A 107 7.04 3.81 3.85
C GLN A 107 5.79 2.91 3.69
N TYR A 108 5.43 2.16 4.73
CA TYR A 108 4.25 1.29 4.72
C TYR A 108 2.94 2.07 4.55
N ASP A 109 2.79 3.20 5.24
CA ASP A 109 1.63 4.07 5.06
C ASP A 109 1.60 4.70 3.66
N ALA A 110 2.75 5.08 3.11
CA ALA A 110 2.87 5.60 1.77
C ALA A 110 2.43 4.56 0.71
N VAL A 111 2.91 3.32 0.78
CA VAL A 111 2.50 2.29 -0.18
C VAL A 111 1.01 1.97 -0.08
N LYS A 112 0.42 2.00 1.11
CA LYS A 112 -1.03 1.82 1.29
C LYS A 112 -1.83 2.97 0.71
N ALA A 113 -1.39 4.20 0.90
CA ALA A 113 -2.04 5.38 0.32
C ALA A 113 -2.02 5.32 -1.22
N ILE A 114 -0.88 4.94 -1.79
CA ILE A 114 -0.70 4.82 -3.25
C ILE A 114 -1.51 3.64 -3.82
N ALA A 115 -1.57 2.51 -3.12
CA ALA A 115 -2.37 1.36 -3.52
C ALA A 115 -3.88 1.64 -3.52
N LYS A 116 -4.34 2.55 -2.62
CA LYS A 116 -5.75 2.96 -2.51
C LYS A 116 -6.14 4.09 -3.49
N ARG A 117 -5.19 4.95 -3.88
CA ARG A 117 -5.44 6.07 -4.81
C ARG A 117 -5.34 5.59 -6.26
N LYS A 118 -6.50 5.58 -6.93
CA LYS A 118 -6.63 5.35 -8.38
C LYS A 118 -6.01 6.52 -9.15
#